data_AF-A0A2V6PWM9-F1
#
_entry.id   AF-A0A2V6PWM9-F1
#
_cell.length_a   1.000
_cell.length_b   1.000
_cell.length_c   1.000
_cell.angle_alpha   90.00
_cell.angle_beta   90.00
_cell.angle_gamma   90.00
#
_symmetry.space_group_name_H-M   'P 1'
#
loop_
_entity.id
_entity.type
_entity.pdbx_description
1 polymer ?
#
loop_
_entity_poly.entity_id
_entity_poly.type
_entity_poly.pdbx_seq_one_letter_code
_entity_poly.pdbx_strand_id
1 'polypeptide(L)'
;MRSSSLPSIVERARPLLGTYVAIRVSGVPESCAHGAIDAAFDQIALVHHRMSFHEAESDVSRLNENALRHAVQVHPRTYEVLRWAQQIAEASHGWFDVTVARHLVAWGVLPRPRSAYDPDPRASWRDIELRRDGAVRFHRPTWIDLGGIAKGYAVDRAVELLRASGVPQGCVNAGGDLRVFGPAAERVRLRTGSRVRGVVPVVDVENASIASSGRARRPRSIATGPEPAFLVRRGGSLYRRRRADQDRAVTRPEQRAGLAPLPGDRVRRDRAPGLANPRCVTSCRRFVFHRRSA
;
A
#
# COMPACT_ATOMS: atom_id res chain seq x y z
N MET A 1 7.17 -26.30 44.22
CA MET A 1 6.05 -25.60 43.54
C MET A 1 6.63 -24.60 42.56
N ARG A 2 6.62 -24.88 41.25
CA ARG A 2 6.99 -23.85 40.26
C ARG A 2 5.81 -22.90 40.16
N SER A 3 5.99 -21.67 40.63
CA SER A 3 5.05 -20.59 40.40
C SER A 3 4.88 -20.44 38.90
N SER A 4 3.76 -20.93 38.38
CA SER A 4 3.34 -20.73 36.99
C SER A 4 2.85 -19.28 36.88
N SER A 5 3.77 -18.33 36.89
CA SER A 5 3.47 -16.98 36.45
C SER A 5 3.09 -17.07 34.97
N LEU A 6 1.84 -16.73 34.64
CA LEU A 6 1.44 -16.54 33.24
C LEU A 6 2.50 -15.67 32.56
N PRO A 7 2.95 -16.01 31.33
CA PRO A 7 3.96 -15.21 30.65
C PRO A 7 3.46 -13.77 30.55
N SER A 8 4.19 -12.83 31.14
CA SER A 8 3.85 -11.41 31.07
C SER A 8 3.80 -10.98 29.61
N ILE A 9 2.62 -10.53 29.17
CA ILE A 9 2.40 -9.97 27.85
C ILE A 9 2.45 -8.47 28.00
N VAL A 10 3.35 -7.82 27.26
CA VAL A 10 3.45 -6.36 27.20
C VAL A 10 3.16 -5.91 25.79
N GLU A 11 2.20 -5.00 25.63
CA GLU A 11 1.84 -4.41 24.34
C GLU A 11 1.84 -2.89 24.45
N ARG A 12 2.45 -2.23 23.46
CA ARG A 12 2.48 -0.77 23.36
C ARG A 12 2.24 -0.36 21.92
N ALA A 13 1.69 0.85 21.74
CA ALA A 13 1.47 1.41 20.42
C ALA A 13 1.92 2.87 20.33
N ARG A 14 2.41 3.29 19.15
CA ARG A 14 2.80 4.67 18.82
C ARG A 14 2.31 5.07 17.42
N PRO A 15 1.98 6.36 17.18
CA PRO A 15 1.69 6.85 15.84
C PRO A 15 3.00 7.01 15.04
N LEU A 16 3.24 6.13 14.07
CA LEU A 16 4.42 6.11 13.20
C LEU A 16 4.02 5.61 11.80
N LEU A 17 4.81 5.94 10.77
CA LEU A 17 4.59 5.48 9.39
C LEU A 17 3.19 5.82 8.81
N GLY A 18 2.59 6.93 9.27
CA GLY A 18 1.24 7.34 8.88
C GLY A 18 0.13 6.40 9.39
N THR A 19 0.39 5.64 10.45
CA THR A 19 -0.56 4.71 11.06
C THR A 19 -0.25 4.51 12.56
N TYR A 20 -0.96 3.60 13.21
CA TYR A 20 -0.57 3.11 14.54
C TYR A 20 0.29 1.87 14.38
N VAL A 21 1.46 1.90 15.02
CA VAL A 21 2.36 0.77 15.11
C VAL A 21 2.21 0.17 16.50
N ALA A 22 1.79 -1.10 16.57
CA ALA A 22 1.68 -1.86 17.81
C ALA A 22 2.79 -2.92 17.88
N ILE A 23 3.41 -3.03 19.05
CA ILE A 23 4.42 -4.05 19.36
C ILE A 23 3.95 -4.79 20.61
N ARG A 24 3.75 -6.10 20.47
CA ARG A 24 3.44 -7.02 21.57
C ARG A 24 4.57 -8.02 21.73
N VAL A 25 5.03 -8.21 22.95
CA VAL A 25 6.07 -9.20 23.30
C VAL A 25 5.63 -10.02 24.50
N SER A 26 6.16 -11.23 24.64
CA SER A 26 5.99 -12.03 25.84
C SER A 26 7.12 -13.03 26.04
N GLY A 27 7.16 -13.66 27.21
CA GLY A 27 8.23 -14.62 27.57
C GLY A 27 9.50 -13.97 28.10
N VAL A 28 9.45 -12.69 28.51
CA VAL A 28 10.53 -11.98 29.20
C VAL A 28 9.95 -11.16 30.38
N PRO A 29 10.77 -10.82 31.40
CA PRO A 29 10.36 -9.90 32.46
C PRO A 29 9.87 -8.57 31.89
N GLU A 30 8.89 -7.94 32.55
CA GLU A 30 8.25 -6.71 32.09
C GLU A 30 9.26 -5.57 31.87
N SER A 31 10.24 -5.40 32.76
CA SER A 31 11.31 -4.41 32.59
C SER A 31 12.12 -4.61 31.31
N CYS A 32 12.49 -5.87 30.99
CA CYS A 32 13.16 -6.22 29.75
C CYS A 32 12.26 -5.99 28.52
N ALA A 33 10.96 -6.29 28.63
CA ALA A 33 9.99 -6.07 27.57
C ALA A 33 9.90 -4.59 27.18
N HIS A 34 9.82 -3.67 28.16
CA HIS A 34 9.75 -2.24 27.89
C HIS A 34 10.98 -1.72 27.14
N GLY A 35 12.18 -2.08 27.61
CA GLY A 35 13.43 -1.68 26.95
C GLY A 35 13.55 -2.21 25.52
N ALA A 36 13.18 -3.47 25.29
CA ALA A 36 13.19 -4.06 23.95
C ALA A 36 12.16 -3.40 23.02
N ILE A 37 10.96 -3.09 23.53
CA ILE A 37 9.92 -2.38 22.77
C ILE A 37 10.36 -0.95 22.42
N ASP A 38 10.97 -0.21 23.34
CA ASP A 38 11.46 1.15 23.06
C ASP A 38 12.51 1.13 21.96
N ALA A 39 13.51 0.25 22.07
CA ALA A 39 14.52 0.12 21.04
C ALA A 39 13.92 -0.32 19.68
N ALA A 40 12.89 -1.18 19.69
CA ALA A 40 12.18 -1.57 18.47
C ALA A 40 11.41 -0.42 17.83
N PHE A 41 10.78 0.44 18.63
CA PHE A 41 10.18 1.68 18.12
C PHE A 41 11.23 2.62 17.53
N ASP A 42 12.43 2.69 18.09
CA ASP A 42 13.50 3.53 17.53
C ASP A 42 13.95 3.05 16.15
N GLN A 43 13.96 1.73 15.92
CA GLN A 43 14.21 1.17 14.58
C GLN A 43 13.16 1.61 13.56
N ILE A 44 11.90 1.61 13.98
CA ILE A 44 10.76 2.01 13.13
C ILE A 44 10.79 3.52 12.90
N ALA A 45 11.10 4.32 13.93
CA ALA A 45 11.25 5.76 13.82
C ALA A 45 12.38 6.15 12.86
N LEU A 46 13.53 5.45 12.90
CA LEU A 46 14.60 5.68 11.94
C LEU A 46 14.13 5.45 10.49
N VAL A 47 13.36 4.39 10.24
CA VAL A 47 12.78 4.14 8.91
C VAL A 47 11.76 5.23 8.55
N HIS A 48 10.90 5.64 9.48
CA HIS A 48 9.94 6.71 9.29
C HIS A 48 10.64 8.01 8.84
N HIS A 49 11.62 8.49 9.62
CA HIS A 49 12.29 9.75 9.35
C HIS A 49 13.09 9.71 8.03
N ARG A 50 13.76 8.59 7.74
CA ARG A 50 14.56 8.47 6.50
C ARG A 50 13.73 8.29 5.24
N MET A 51 12.60 7.62 5.33
CA MET A 51 11.79 7.24 4.15
C MET A 51 10.48 8.00 4.03
N SER A 52 10.25 9.01 4.87
CA SER A 52 9.04 9.84 4.83
C SER A 52 9.01 10.73 3.58
N PHE A 53 7.89 10.72 2.86
CA PHE A 53 7.65 11.68 1.79
C PHE A 53 7.38 13.11 2.32
N HIS A 54 7.01 13.24 3.60
CA HIS A 54 6.54 14.49 4.19
C HIS A 54 7.61 15.25 4.97
N GLU A 55 8.67 14.57 5.42
CA GLU A 55 9.75 15.21 6.18
C GLU A 55 10.82 15.78 5.24
N ALA A 56 11.16 17.05 5.40
CA ALA A 56 12.09 17.74 4.51
C ALA A 56 13.49 17.10 4.47
N GLU A 57 13.97 16.65 5.63
CA GLU A 57 15.32 16.07 5.80
C GLU A 57 15.39 14.57 5.49
N SER A 58 14.29 13.95 5.06
CA SER A 58 14.27 12.54 4.72
C SER A 58 15.10 12.28 3.46
N ASP A 59 15.60 11.05 3.32
CA ASP A 59 16.29 10.64 2.09
C ASP A 59 15.33 10.71 0.89
N VAL A 60 14.05 10.35 1.05
CA VAL A 60 13.05 10.44 -0.03
C VAL A 60 12.85 11.86 -0.51
N SER A 61 12.72 12.84 0.40
CA SER A 61 12.57 14.25 0.05
C SER A 61 13.82 14.78 -0.65
N ARG A 62 15.00 14.48 -0.09
CA ARG A 62 16.30 14.86 -0.69
C ARG A 62 16.48 14.26 -2.09
N LEU A 63 16.08 13.01 -2.30
CA LEU A 63 16.11 12.36 -3.60
C LEU A 63 15.15 13.03 -4.59
N ASN A 64 13.90 13.25 -4.19
CA ASN A 64 12.88 13.88 -5.02
C ASN A 64 13.24 15.31 -5.44
N GLU A 65 14.04 16.01 -4.63
CA GLU A 65 14.50 17.36 -4.92
C GLU A 65 15.78 17.38 -5.79
N ASN A 66 16.74 16.49 -5.50
CA ASN A 66 18.11 16.65 -5.98
C ASN A 66 18.64 15.53 -6.89
N ALA A 67 18.07 14.32 -6.85
CA ALA A 67 18.67 13.15 -7.49
C ALA A 67 18.73 13.22 -9.03
N LEU A 68 17.89 14.06 -9.65
CA LEU A 68 17.98 14.36 -11.09
C LEU A 68 19.23 15.18 -11.43
N ARG A 69 19.65 16.09 -10.55
CA ARG A 69 20.76 17.01 -10.79
C ARG A 69 22.11 16.35 -10.49
N HIS A 70 22.20 15.63 -9.38
CA HIS A 70 23.42 14.95 -8.94
C HIS A 70 23.07 13.71 -8.09
N ALA A 71 24.04 12.80 -7.93
CA ALA A 71 23.86 11.63 -7.09
C ALA A 71 23.76 12.04 -5.60
N VAL A 72 22.76 11.53 -4.88
CA VAL A 72 22.48 11.87 -3.48
C VAL A 72 22.86 10.70 -2.59
N GLN A 73 23.68 10.97 -1.57
CA GLN A 73 24.00 9.99 -0.52
C GLN A 73 22.81 9.79 0.42
N VAL A 74 22.43 8.53 0.62
CA VAL A 74 21.29 8.13 1.44
C VAL A 74 21.71 7.18 2.55
N HIS A 75 20.87 7.04 3.56
CA HIS A 75 21.11 6.09 4.63
C HIS A 75 21.16 4.64 4.09
N PRO A 76 22.02 3.74 4.62
CA PRO A 76 22.12 2.36 4.15
C PRO A 76 20.80 1.60 4.10
N ARG A 77 19.88 1.89 5.03
CA ARG A 77 18.53 1.29 5.05
C ARG A 77 17.66 1.75 3.88
N THR A 78 17.72 3.04 3.52
CA THR A 78 17.03 3.59 2.35
C THR A 78 17.58 2.95 1.08
N TYR A 79 18.90 2.84 0.99
CA TYR A 79 19.56 2.15 -0.13
C TYR A 79 19.11 0.68 -0.25
N GLU A 80 19.06 -0.04 0.88
CA GLU A 80 18.59 -1.43 0.91
C GLU A 80 17.14 -1.55 0.42
N VAL A 81 16.25 -0.68 0.88
CA VAL A 81 14.84 -0.64 0.45
C VAL A 81 14.71 -0.33 -1.04
N LEU A 82 15.48 0.60 -1.58
CA LEU A 82 15.49 0.92 -3.01
C LEU A 82 15.96 -0.29 -3.85
N ARG A 83 16.97 -1.01 -3.37
CA ARG A 83 17.44 -2.24 -4.02
C ARG A 83 16.35 -3.31 -4.05
N TRP A 84 15.66 -3.52 -2.92
CA TRP A 84 14.50 -4.43 -2.87
C TRP A 84 13.36 -3.96 -3.79
N ALA A 85 13.11 -2.65 -3.85
CA ALA A 85 12.10 -2.07 -4.72
C ALA A 85 12.38 -2.36 -6.20
N GLN A 86 13.63 -2.23 -6.66
CA GLN A 86 14.02 -2.59 -8.03
C GLN A 86 13.82 -4.08 -8.32
N GLN A 87 14.16 -4.95 -7.37
CA GLN A 87 13.96 -6.40 -7.51
C GLN A 87 12.47 -6.77 -7.61
N ILE A 88 11.63 -6.18 -6.78
CA ILE A 88 10.18 -6.41 -6.81
C ILE A 88 9.58 -5.81 -8.09
N ALA A 89 10.05 -4.64 -8.51
CA ALA A 89 9.61 -4.02 -9.75
C ALA A 89 9.92 -4.91 -10.96
N GLU A 90 11.14 -5.45 -11.05
CA GLU A 90 11.51 -6.37 -12.12
C GLU A 90 10.69 -7.68 -12.06
N ALA A 91 10.63 -8.33 -10.88
CA ALA A 91 9.89 -9.59 -10.70
C ALA A 91 8.38 -9.45 -10.94
N SER A 92 7.85 -8.24 -10.77
CA SER A 92 6.45 -7.91 -11.03
C SER A 92 6.24 -7.26 -12.40
N HIS A 93 7.24 -7.21 -13.29
CA HIS A 93 7.15 -6.55 -14.59
C HIS A 93 6.64 -5.10 -14.52
N GLY A 94 7.01 -4.37 -13.48
CA GLY A 94 6.63 -2.97 -13.24
C GLY A 94 5.25 -2.78 -12.58
N TRP A 95 4.55 -3.84 -12.17
CA TRP A 95 3.31 -3.69 -11.40
C TRP A 95 3.54 -3.04 -10.04
N PHE A 96 4.69 -3.29 -9.44
CA PHE A 96 5.22 -2.50 -8.34
C PHE A 96 6.25 -1.51 -8.90
N ASP A 97 6.03 -0.21 -8.69
CA ASP A 97 6.99 0.84 -9.09
C ASP A 97 6.96 1.98 -8.06
N VAL A 98 8.13 2.30 -7.51
CA VAL A 98 8.28 3.39 -6.52
C VAL A 98 8.16 4.78 -7.14
N THR A 99 8.24 4.91 -8.46
CA THR A 99 8.01 6.17 -9.19
C THR A 99 6.53 6.58 -9.28
N VAL A 100 5.64 5.84 -8.60
CA VAL A 100 4.19 6.11 -8.51
C VAL A 100 3.87 7.47 -7.88
N ALA A 101 4.81 8.11 -7.19
CA ALA A 101 4.61 9.39 -6.51
C ALA A 101 3.97 10.48 -7.40
N ARG A 102 4.32 10.54 -8.70
CA ARG A 102 3.65 11.44 -9.67
C ARG A 102 2.12 11.29 -9.63
N HIS A 103 1.63 10.06 -9.64
CA HIS A 103 0.18 9.77 -9.62
C HIS A 103 -0.42 10.08 -8.25
N LEU A 104 0.29 9.77 -7.17
CA LEU A 104 -0.16 10.06 -5.81
C LEU A 104 -0.30 11.57 -5.56
N VAL A 105 0.63 12.38 -6.08
CA VAL A 105 0.54 13.84 -6.06
C VAL A 105 -0.63 14.33 -6.91
N ALA A 106 -0.76 13.82 -8.15
CA ALA A 106 -1.87 14.19 -9.03
C ALA A 106 -3.26 13.84 -8.45
N TRP A 107 -3.35 12.79 -7.63
CA TRP A 107 -4.58 12.41 -6.93
C TRP A 107 -4.81 13.14 -5.60
N GLY A 108 -3.90 14.03 -5.19
CA GLY A 108 -3.97 14.76 -3.92
C GLY A 108 -3.73 13.90 -2.68
N VAL A 109 -3.08 12.73 -2.84
CA VAL A 109 -2.69 11.86 -1.72
C VAL A 109 -1.39 12.33 -1.09
N LEU A 110 -0.45 12.80 -1.91
CA LEU A 110 0.83 13.34 -1.47
C LEU A 110 0.96 14.83 -1.86
N PRO A 111 1.66 15.64 -1.07
CA PRO A 111 1.96 17.02 -1.44
C PRO A 111 2.92 17.06 -2.65
N ARG A 112 2.96 18.18 -3.38
CA ARG A 112 3.99 18.37 -4.41
C ARG A 112 5.38 18.52 -3.72
N PRO A 113 6.40 17.73 -4.11
CA PRO A 113 7.77 17.91 -3.61
C PRO A 113 8.33 19.30 -3.93
N ARG A 114 9.35 19.71 -3.16
CA ARG A 114 10.11 20.96 -3.40
C ARG A 114 11.12 20.82 -4.56
N SER A 115 10.75 20.12 -5.63
CA SER A 115 11.62 19.96 -6.80
C SER A 115 11.41 21.06 -7.82
N ALA A 116 12.48 21.42 -8.53
CA ALA A 116 12.44 22.40 -9.61
C ALA A 116 11.93 21.86 -10.96
N TYR A 117 11.43 20.62 -10.98
CA TYR A 117 10.98 19.92 -12.19
C TYR A 117 9.65 19.20 -11.96
N ASP A 118 8.95 18.92 -13.07
CA ASP A 118 7.82 17.98 -13.11
C ASP A 118 8.28 16.59 -13.57
N PRO A 119 7.70 15.51 -13.04
CA PRO A 119 8.01 14.16 -13.49
C PRO A 119 7.65 13.92 -14.97
N ASP A 120 8.56 13.31 -15.72
CA ASP A 120 8.29 12.81 -17.07
C ASP A 120 7.28 11.65 -16.99
N PRO A 121 6.18 11.67 -17.73
CA PRO A 121 5.21 10.57 -17.74
C PRO A 121 5.75 9.20 -18.12
N ARG A 122 6.91 9.15 -18.76
CA ARG A 122 7.62 7.92 -19.18
C ARG A 122 8.67 7.45 -18.17
N ALA A 123 8.88 8.19 -17.08
CA ALA A 123 9.80 7.77 -16.04
C ALA A 123 9.28 6.51 -15.34
N SER A 124 10.21 5.64 -14.97
CA SER A 124 9.94 4.38 -14.27
C SER A 124 11.07 4.05 -13.32
N TRP A 125 10.92 2.99 -12.54
CA TRP A 125 11.98 2.48 -11.66
C TRP A 125 13.33 2.22 -12.36
N ARG A 126 13.33 2.02 -13.69
CA ARG A 126 14.57 1.84 -14.50
C ARG A 126 15.39 3.10 -14.63
N ASP A 127 14.80 4.27 -14.40
CA ASP A 127 15.49 5.55 -14.45
C ASP A 127 16.19 5.90 -13.11
N ILE A 128 16.13 4.99 -12.13
CA ILE A 128 16.79 5.13 -10.83
C ILE A 128 18.09 4.32 -10.83
N GLU A 129 19.23 4.99 -10.72
CA GLU A 129 20.54 4.39 -10.57
C GLU A 129 20.90 4.26 -9.09
N LEU A 130 21.27 3.05 -8.66
CA LEU A 130 21.84 2.78 -7.34
C LEU A 130 23.35 2.55 -7.51
N ARG A 131 24.16 3.49 -7.01
CA ARG A 131 25.62 3.44 -7.11
C ARG A 131 26.19 2.61 -5.97
N ARG A 132 27.31 1.93 -6.22
CA ARG A 132 27.97 1.05 -5.25
C ARG A 132 28.42 1.75 -3.96
N ASP A 133 28.63 3.07 -4.03
CA ASP A 133 29.02 3.93 -2.91
C ASP A 133 27.82 4.38 -2.04
N GLY A 134 26.61 3.83 -2.29
CA GLY A 134 25.40 4.18 -1.55
C GLY A 134 24.66 5.41 -2.09
N ALA A 135 25.19 6.08 -3.12
CA ALA A 135 24.50 7.21 -3.73
C ALA A 135 23.41 6.75 -4.73
N VAL A 136 22.42 7.61 -4.92
CA VAL A 136 21.29 7.37 -5.83
C VAL A 136 21.15 8.53 -6.81
N ARG A 137 20.94 8.23 -8.09
CA ARG A 137 20.75 9.24 -9.14
C ARG A 137 19.52 8.92 -9.99
N PHE A 138 18.81 9.95 -10.46
CA PHE A 138 17.74 9.81 -11.42
C PHE A 138 18.22 10.24 -12.81
N HIS A 139 17.95 9.42 -13.83
CA HIS A 139 18.29 9.70 -15.23
C HIS A 139 17.15 10.35 -16.02
N ARG A 140 15.96 10.41 -15.42
CA ARG A 140 14.78 11.06 -15.97
C ARG A 140 14.04 11.79 -14.85
N PRO A 141 13.40 12.95 -15.12
CA PRO A 141 12.63 13.67 -14.10
C PRO A 141 11.57 12.75 -13.49
N THR A 142 11.70 12.46 -12.19
CA THR A 142 10.76 11.61 -11.47
C THR A 142 10.75 11.92 -9.98
N TRP A 143 9.70 11.45 -9.29
CA TRP A 143 9.62 11.39 -7.84
C TRP A 143 9.38 9.96 -7.42
N ILE A 144 9.88 9.59 -6.25
CA ILE A 144 9.68 8.29 -5.63
C ILE A 144 8.82 8.40 -4.37
N ASP A 145 8.08 7.33 -4.10
CA ASP A 145 7.43 7.06 -2.83
C ASP A 145 7.76 5.63 -2.38
N LEU A 146 8.08 5.46 -1.10
CA LEU A 146 8.42 4.15 -0.51
C LEU A 146 7.29 3.59 0.35
N GLY A 147 6.11 4.21 0.36
CA GLY A 147 4.97 3.80 1.19
C GLY A 147 4.49 2.37 0.95
N GLY A 148 4.74 1.82 -0.26
CA GLY A 148 4.41 0.45 -0.62
C GLY A 148 5.39 -0.63 -0.12
N ILE A 149 6.50 -0.26 0.52
CA ILE A 149 7.55 -1.21 0.96
C ILE A 149 8.16 -0.87 2.33
N ALA A 150 8.23 0.41 2.71
CA ALA A 150 8.92 0.88 3.90
C ALA A 150 8.32 0.34 5.22
N LYS A 151 7.00 0.10 5.26
CA LYS A 151 6.32 -0.42 6.47
C LYS A 151 6.73 -1.86 6.79
N GLY A 152 6.59 -2.76 5.82
CA GLY A 152 7.08 -4.13 5.94
C GLY A 152 8.56 -4.18 6.33
N TYR A 153 9.39 -3.33 5.73
CA TYR A 153 10.81 -3.22 6.11
C TYR A 153 11.01 -2.79 7.57
N ALA A 154 10.29 -1.78 8.04
CA ALA A 154 10.37 -1.32 9.43
C ALA A 154 9.93 -2.41 10.43
N VAL A 155 8.87 -3.14 10.08
CA VAL A 155 8.36 -4.28 10.86
C VAL A 155 9.41 -5.38 10.95
N ASP A 156 10.08 -5.70 9.84
CA ASP A 156 11.16 -6.68 9.80
C ASP A 156 12.34 -6.29 10.69
N ARG A 157 12.80 -5.03 10.60
CA ARG A 157 13.89 -4.52 11.45
C ARG A 157 13.54 -4.53 12.94
N ALA A 158 12.30 -4.20 13.28
CA ALA A 158 11.84 -4.25 14.67
C ALA A 158 11.83 -5.70 15.20
N VAL A 159 11.32 -6.66 14.43
CA VAL A 159 11.32 -8.08 14.82
C VAL A 159 12.74 -8.64 14.97
N GLU A 160 13.65 -8.28 14.07
CA GLU A 160 15.06 -8.67 14.18
C GLU A 160 15.70 -8.14 15.46
N LEU A 161 15.45 -6.87 15.80
CA LEU A 161 15.93 -6.29 17.05
C LEU A 161 15.33 -6.98 18.29
N LEU A 162 14.03 -7.24 18.30
CA LEU A 162 13.36 -7.92 19.41
C LEU A 162 13.96 -9.32 19.64
N ARG A 163 14.16 -10.09 18.57
CA ARG A 163 14.83 -11.40 18.63
C ARG A 163 16.26 -11.28 19.15
N ALA A 164 17.03 -10.31 18.65
CA ALA A 164 18.40 -10.06 19.11
C ALA A 164 18.47 -9.64 20.59
N SER A 165 17.40 -9.02 21.10
CA SER A 165 17.25 -8.63 22.51
C SER A 165 16.80 -9.79 23.41
N GLY A 166 16.75 -11.02 22.90
CA GLY A 166 16.36 -12.21 23.66
C GLY A 166 14.86 -12.37 23.86
N VAL A 167 14.02 -11.59 23.16
CA VAL A 167 12.57 -11.78 23.20
C VAL A 167 12.22 -13.05 22.42
N PRO A 168 11.62 -14.07 23.06
CA PRO A 168 11.39 -15.36 22.41
C PRO A 168 10.17 -15.32 21.46
N GLN A 169 9.20 -14.44 21.75
CA GLN A 169 7.97 -14.35 20.96
C GLN A 169 7.34 -12.96 20.99
N GLY A 170 6.63 -12.63 19.91
CA GLY A 170 5.94 -11.37 19.78
C GLY A 170 5.33 -11.13 18.40
N CYS A 171 4.72 -9.96 18.27
CA CYS A 171 4.06 -9.48 17.07
C CYS A 171 4.33 -7.99 16.91
N VAL A 172 4.70 -7.57 15.69
CA VAL A 172 4.81 -6.16 15.30
C VAL A 172 3.80 -5.91 14.18
N ASN A 173 2.96 -4.90 14.33
CA ASN A 173 1.92 -4.54 13.37
C ASN A 173 1.94 -3.05 13.06
N ALA A 174 2.19 -2.69 11.80
CA ALA A 174 2.14 -1.33 11.29
C ALA A 174 0.97 -1.17 10.31
N GLY A 175 -0.22 -0.87 10.83
CA GLY A 175 -1.39 -0.57 10.00
C GLY A 175 -1.85 -1.71 9.09
N GLY A 176 -1.59 -2.97 9.47
CA GLY A 176 -1.91 -4.16 8.68
C GLY A 176 -0.71 -4.86 8.05
N ASP A 177 0.48 -4.25 8.11
CA ASP A 177 1.75 -4.90 7.82
C ASP A 177 2.23 -5.53 9.12
N LEU A 178 2.08 -6.85 9.23
CA LEU A 178 2.24 -7.59 10.47
C LEU A 178 3.31 -8.67 10.33
N ARG A 179 4.12 -8.87 11.36
CA ARG A 179 5.03 -10.00 11.47
C ARG A 179 4.97 -10.61 12.87
N VAL A 180 4.77 -11.92 12.88
CA VAL A 180 4.76 -12.76 14.10
C VAL A 180 6.08 -13.50 14.20
N PHE A 181 6.57 -13.66 15.42
CA PHE A 181 7.74 -14.47 15.70
C PHE A 181 7.58 -15.23 17.02
N GLY A 182 8.26 -16.38 17.11
CA GLY A 182 8.15 -17.29 18.24
C GLY A 182 7.11 -18.39 18.01
N PRO A 183 6.92 -19.29 18.98
CA PRO A 183 6.07 -20.47 18.82
C PRO A 183 4.56 -20.19 18.89
N ALA A 184 4.14 -19.00 19.33
CA ALA A 184 2.74 -18.65 19.41
C ALA A 184 2.21 -18.11 18.07
N ALA A 185 1.09 -18.67 17.61
CA ALA A 185 0.36 -18.16 16.46
C ALA A 185 -0.47 -16.92 16.83
N GLU A 186 -0.52 -15.95 15.91
CA GLU A 186 -1.40 -14.80 15.99
C GLU A 186 -2.65 -15.02 15.13
N ARG A 187 -3.83 -14.84 15.73
CA ARG A 187 -5.09 -14.92 15.01
C ARG A 187 -5.43 -13.59 14.33
N VAL A 188 -5.20 -13.50 13.02
CA VAL A 188 -5.41 -12.28 12.23
C VAL A 188 -6.73 -12.30 11.50
N ARG A 189 -7.58 -11.30 11.77
CA ARG A 189 -8.82 -11.06 11.01
C ARG A 189 -8.53 -10.26 9.73
N LEU A 190 -8.93 -10.80 8.59
CA LEU A 190 -8.72 -10.15 7.30
C LEU A 190 -9.89 -9.23 6.96
N ARG A 191 -9.59 -7.96 6.69
CA ARG A 191 -10.61 -6.98 6.30
C ARG A 191 -11.04 -7.21 4.85
N THR A 192 -12.30 -7.57 4.63
CA THR A 192 -12.90 -7.70 3.29
C THR A 192 -13.58 -6.40 2.87
N GLY A 193 -13.42 -6.02 1.59
CA GLY A 193 -14.01 -4.79 1.04
C GLY A 193 -15.51 -4.87 0.79
N SER A 194 -16.05 -6.08 0.67
CA SER A 194 -17.48 -6.35 0.55
C SER A 194 -18.06 -6.66 1.93
N ARG A 195 -19.20 -6.02 2.26
CA ARG A 195 -20.06 -6.39 3.40
C ARG A 195 -20.73 -7.74 3.14
N VAL A 196 -19.95 -8.81 2.90
CA VAL A 196 -20.52 -10.16 2.98
C VAL A 196 -20.96 -10.30 4.43
N ARG A 197 -22.28 -10.34 4.63
CA ARG A 197 -22.94 -10.36 5.93
C ARG A 197 -22.32 -11.46 6.81
N GLY A 198 -21.62 -11.05 7.87
CA GLY A 198 -21.28 -11.90 9.02
C GLY A 198 -20.00 -12.75 8.97
N VAL A 199 -19.39 -12.98 7.80
CA VAL A 199 -18.17 -13.84 7.71
C VAL A 199 -16.92 -12.99 7.53
N VAL A 200 -16.09 -12.96 8.58
CA VAL A 200 -14.76 -12.34 8.53
C VAL A 200 -13.72 -13.47 8.38
N PRO A 201 -12.99 -13.55 7.26
CA PRO A 201 -11.96 -14.56 7.11
C PRO A 201 -10.86 -14.33 8.16
N VAL A 202 -10.41 -15.42 8.77
CA VAL A 202 -9.38 -15.44 9.81
C VAL A 202 -8.24 -16.32 9.34
N VAL A 203 -7.01 -15.91 9.62
CA VAL A 203 -5.81 -16.70 9.39
C VAL A 203 -4.99 -16.72 10.67
N ASP A 204 -4.55 -17.91 11.07
CA ASP A 204 -3.57 -18.06 12.15
C ASP A 204 -2.17 -17.93 11.52
N VAL A 205 -1.37 -17.00 12.04
CA VAL A 205 -0.05 -16.62 11.50
C VAL A 205 1.01 -16.98 12.52
N GLU A 206 1.93 -17.86 12.17
CA GLU A 206 3.04 -18.28 13.04
C GLU A 206 4.36 -18.08 12.30
N ASN A 207 5.35 -17.45 12.97
CA ASN A 207 6.69 -17.18 12.42
C ASN A 207 6.69 -16.60 10.98
N ALA A 208 5.69 -15.78 10.66
CA ALA A 208 5.43 -15.31 9.31
C ALA A 208 4.98 -13.84 9.30
N SER A 209 5.07 -13.25 8.11
CA SER A 209 4.58 -11.90 7.83
C SER A 209 3.32 -11.94 6.98
N ILE A 210 2.40 -11.02 7.23
CA ILE A 210 1.22 -10.76 6.41
C ILE A 210 1.09 -9.26 6.17
N ALA A 211 0.83 -8.87 4.94
CA ALA A 211 0.50 -7.50 4.58
C ALA A 211 -0.77 -7.49 3.73
N SER A 212 -1.53 -6.39 3.79
CA SER A 212 -2.75 -6.25 3.01
C SER A 212 -2.83 -4.89 2.32
N SER A 213 -2.92 -4.93 1.00
CA SER A 213 -3.19 -3.74 0.18
C SER A 213 -4.68 -3.66 -0.15
N GLY A 214 -5.30 -2.50 0.03
CA GLY A 214 -6.70 -2.29 -0.32
C GLY A 214 -7.00 -0.83 -0.60
N ARG A 215 -8.15 -0.55 -1.23
CA ARG A 215 -8.60 0.82 -1.46
C ARG A 215 -8.85 1.49 -0.09
N ALA A 216 -8.05 2.49 0.24
CA ALA A 216 -8.31 3.33 1.39
C ALA A 216 -9.69 3.98 1.24
N ARG A 217 -10.50 3.99 2.29
CA ARG A 217 -11.65 4.89 2.34
C ARG A 217 -11.06 6.30 2.37
N ARG A 218 -11.33 7.09 1.33
CA ARG A 218 -11.02 8.53 1.39
C ARG A 218 -11.65 9.08 2.68
N PRO A 219 -10.92 9.84 3.51
CA PRO A 219 -11.58 10.71 4.47
C PRO A 219 -12.62 11.49 3.67
N ARG A 220 -13.88 11.48 4.11
CA ARG A 220 -14.87 12.39 3.52
C ARG A 220 -14.24 13.78 3.64
N SER A 221 -14.09 14.48 2.53
CA SER A 221 -13.83 15.91 2.56
C SER A 221 -14.84 16.50 3.55
N ILE A 222 -14.35 17.06 4.65
CA ILE A 222 -15.17 17.97 5.43
C ILE A 222 -15.43 19.10 4.45
N ALA A 223 -16.68 19.23 4.01
CA ALA A 223 -17.07 20.23 3.02
C ALA A 223 -16.87 21.61 3.63
N THR A 224 -15.74 22.23 3.35
CA THR A 224 -15.51 23.65 3.60
C THR A 224 -15.57 24.38 2.26
N GLY A 225 -16.73 25.00 1.98
CA GLY A 225 -16.90 25.97 0.90
C GLY A 225 -17.07 25.39 -0.53
N PRO A 226 -17.71 26.15 -1.44
CA PRO A 226 -18.10 25.63 -2.75
C PRO A 226 -16.90 25.47 -3.68
N GLU A 227 -16.71 24.26 -4.22
CA GLU A 227 -15.74 23.99 -5.28
C GLU A 227 -16.05 24.77 -6.57
N PRO A 228 -15.03 25.14 -7.37
CA PRO A 228 -15.24 25.79 -8.66
C PRO A 228 -15.95 24.84 -9.64
N ALA A 229 -16.98 25.36 -10.30
CA ALA A 229 -17.76 24.60 -11.29
C ALA A 229 -16.95 24.37 -12.57
N PHE A 230 -16.64 23.11 -12.88
CA PHE A 230 -16.07 22.72 -14.17
C PHE A 230 -17.15 22.77 -15.26
N LEU A 231 -16.97 23.66 -16.24
CA LEU A 231 -17.77 23.71 -17.48
C LEU A 231 -17.19 22.73 -18.50
N VAL A 232 -18.03 21.82 -19.01
CA VAL A 232 -17.66 20.90 -20.11
C VAL A 232 -18.34 21.37 -21.39
N ARG A 233 -17.55 21.64 -22.44
CA ARG A 233 -18.03 22.03 -23.77
C ARG A 233 -18.33 20.78 -24.60
N ARG A 234 -19.55 20.63 -25.09
CA ARG A 234 -19.92 19.60 -26.09
C ARG A 234 -20.84 20.24 -27.14
N GLY A 235 -20.44 20.23 -28.41
CA GLY A 235 -21.30 20.67 -29.52
C GLY A 235 -21.77 22.13 -29.46
N GLY A 236 -20.89 23.07 -29.09
CA GLY A 236 -21.17 24.51 -29.23
C GLY A 236 -21.90 25.22 -28.08
N SER A 237 -22.45 24.50 -27.09
CA SER A 237 -23.14 25.14 -25.93
C SER A 237 -22.62 24.67 -24.57
N LEU A 238 -22.65 25.58 -23.58
CA LEU A 238 -22.17 25.40 -22.20
C LEU A 238 -23.32 24.93 -21.28
N TYR A 239 -23.11 23.90 -20.46
CA TYR A 239 -24.10 23.42 -19.49
C TYR A 239 -23.53 23.30 -18.07
N ARG A 240 -24.34 23.71 -17.08
CA ARG A 240 -24.06 23.58 -15.64
C ARG A 240 -24.64 22.27 -15.12
N ARG A 241 -23.81 21.31 -14.72
CA ARG A 241 -24.29 20.00 -14.23
C ARG A 241 -24.70 20.10 -12.75
N ARG A 242 -26.01 20.02 -12.43
CA ARG A 242 -26.49 19.83 -11.05
C ARG A 242 -26.67 18.33 -10.77
N ARG A 243 -26.48 17.94 -9.51
CA ARG A 243 -26.37 16.55 -9.02
C ARG A 243 -27.72 15.86 -8.72
N ALA A 244 -28.83 16.42 -9.17
CA ALA A 244 -30.17 15.92 -8.87
C ALA A 244 -30.85 15.47 -10.17
N ASP A 245 -30.49 14.28 -10.67
CA ASP A 245 -31.22 13.64 -11.77
C ASP A 245 -30.95 12.12 -11.87
N GLN A 246 -30.55 11.48 -10.76
CA GLN A 246 -30.31 10.03 -10.74
C GLN A 246 -31.43 9.20 -10.10
N ASP A 247 -32.46 9.84 -9.52
CA ASP A 247 -33.55 9.12 -8.86
C ASP A 247 -34.92 9.61 -9.36
N ARG A 248 -35.45 8.97 -10.43
CA ARG A 248 -36.89 8.77 -10.65
C ARG A 248 -37.12 7.68 -11.71
N ALA A 249 -37.90 6.68 -11.33
CA ALA A 249 -38.27 5.51 -12.12
C ALA A 249 -39.63 5.69 -12.82
N VAL A 250 -39.77 5.03 -13.99
CA VAL A 250 -40.99 4.48 -14.64
C VAL A 250 -42.16 5.43 -14.99
N THR A 251 -42.47 5.53 -16.30
CA THR A 251 -43.81 5.25 -16.91
C THR A 251 -43.73 5.32 -18.46
N ARG A 252 -44.30 4.31 -19.16
CA ARG A 252 -44.61 4.29 -20.62
C ARG A 252 -45.94 5.02 -20.91
N PRO A 253 -46.23 5.44 -22.17
CA PRO A 253 -47.06 4.64 -23.11
C PRO A 253 -46.52 4.66 -24.57
N GLU A 254 -46.47 3.50 -25.25
CA GLU A 254 -47.33 3.06 -26.39
C GLU A 254 -47.26 3.90 -27.69
N GLN A 255 -46.77 3.28 -28.78
CA GLN A 255 -47.43 3.25 -30.10
C GLN A 255 -46.87 2.12 -31.00
N ARG A 256 -47.71 1.71 -31.96
CA ARG A 256 -47.94 0.35 -32.50
C ARG A 256 -47.10 -0.09 -33.71
N ALA A 257 -47.31 -1.39 -34.03
CA ALA A 257 -47.19 -2.13 -35.30
C ALA A 257 -45.91 -2.98 -35.41
N GLY A 258 -45.93 -4.28 -35.74
CA GLY A 258 -46.96 -5.23 -36.11
C GLY A 258 -46.28 -6.53 -36.58
N LEU A 259 -47.05 -7.63 -36.61
CA LEU A 259 -46.77 -9.01 -37.08
C LEU A 259 -46.09 -10.04 -36.13
N ALA A 260 -46.71 -11.22 -36.12
CA ALA A 260 -46.37 -12.52 -35.51
C ALA A 260 -46.51 -13.61 -36.62
N PRO A 261 -46.38 -14.95 -36.40
CA PRO A 261 -45.52 -15.77 -35.50
C PRO A 261 -44.81 -17.00 -36.18
N LEU A 262 -43.77 -17.56 -35.50
CA LEU A 262 -43.30 -18.98 -35.30
C LEU A 262 -43.15 -20.00 -36.48
N PRO A 263 -42.55 -21.22 -36.34
CA PRO A 263 -41.74 -21.89 -35.30
C PRO A 263 -40.42 -22.56 -35.82
N GLY A 264 -39.63 -23.22 -34.95
CA GLY A 264 -38.85 -24.41 -35.35
C GLY A 264 -37.38 -24.53 -34.94
N ASP A 265 -37.15 -25.50 -34.05
CA ASP A 265 -36.02 -26.43 -33.98
C ASP A 265 -34.65 -26.12 -33.34
N ARG A 266 -34.29 -27.10 -32.51
CA ARG A 266 -33.03 -27.35 -31.80
C ARG A 266 -31.90 -27.59 -32.81
N VAL A 267 -30.66 -27.31 -32.39
CA VAL A 267 -29.55 -28.29 -32.27
C VAL A 267 -28.23 -27.58 -31.99
N ARG A 268 -27.46 -28.17 -31.07
CA ARG A 268 -26.07 -27.84 -30.71
C ARG A 268 -25.12 -27.97 -31.90
N ARG A 269 -24.05 -27.16 -31.95
CA ARG A 269 -22.65 -27.64 -32.13
C ARG A 269 -21.62 -26.52 -31.94
N ASP A 270 -20.49 -26.94 -31.38
CA ASP A 270 -19.27 -26.18 -31.11
C ASP A 270 -18.62 -25.55 -32.35
N ARG A 271 -18.00 -24.38 -32.15
CA ARG A 271 -16.66 -23.99 -32.67
C ARG A 271 -16.22 -22.64 -32.06
N ALA A 272 -15.03 -22.63 -31.47
CA ALA A 272 -14.22 -21.43 -31.18
C ALA A 272 -13.48 -20.96 -32.46
N PRO A 273 -12.60 -19.93 -32.46
CA PRO A 273 -12.39 -18.78 -31.56
C PRO A 273 -12.38 -17.42 -32.31
N GLY A 274 -12.46 -16.29 -31.60
CA GLY A 274 -12.26 -14.97 -32.22
C GLY A 274 -12.39 -13.77 -31.28
N LEU A 275 -11.23 -13.29 -30.79
CA LEU A 275 -10.86 -11.93 -30.36
C LEU A 275 -11.96 -10.91 -30.00
N ALA A 276 -12.04 -10.54 -28.72
CA ALA A 276 -12.51 -9.23 -28.28
C ALA A 276 -11.92 -8.80 -26.91
N ASN A 277 -10.98 -7.86 -26.97
CA ASN A 277 -10.80 -6.70 -26.08
C ASN A 277 -10.91 -6.89 -24.54
N PRO A 278 -9.78 -6.94 -23.77
CA PRO A 278 -9.85 -6.89 -22.33
C PRO A 278 -9.98 -5.45 -21.83
N ARG A 279 -11.22 -5.05 -21.52
CA ARG A 279 -11.48 -4.00 -20.53
C ARG A 279 -10.86 -4.42 -19.21
N CYS A 280 -10.09 -3.51 -18.62
CA CYS A 280 -9.48 -3.58 -17.30
C CYS A 280 -10.34 -4.33 -16.26
N VAL A 281 -9.98 -5.58 -15.99
CA VAL A 281 -10.35 -6.30 -14.77
C VAL A 281 -9.07 -6.40 -13.95
N THR A 282 -8.85 -5.43 -13.06
CA THR A 282 -7.86 -5.58 -11.97
C THR A 282 -8.34 -6.69 -11.04
N SER A 283 -7.95 -7.91 -11.39
CA SER A 283 -7.99 -9.08 -10.53
C SER A 283 -7.07 -8.85 -9.33
N CYS A 284 -7.62 -8.99 -8.12
CA CYS A 284 -6.84 -9.10 -6.88
C CYS A 284 -5.87 -10.28 -7.02
N ARG A 285 -4.61 -10.02 -7.37
CA ARG A 285 -3.54 -11.00 -7.15
C ARG A 285 -2.92 -10.72 -5.78
N ARG A 286 -3.11 -11.70 -4.90
CA ARG A 286 -2.59 -11.76 -3.54
C ARG A 286 -1.12 -12.12 -3.64
N PHE A 287 -0.22 -11.18 -3.36
CA PHE A 287 1.19 -11.50 -3.21
C PHE A 287 1.40 -12.04 -1.79
N VAL A 288 1.57 -13.36 -1.68
CA VAL A 288 2.06 -14.00 -0.45
C VAL A 288 3.54 -14.28 -0.70
N PHE A 289 4.43 -13.47 -0.12
CA PHE A 289 5.85 -13.78 -0.09
C PHE A 289 6.11 -14.71 1.10
N HIS A 290 6.37 -15.99 0.83
CA HIS A 290 6.93 -16.89 1.83
C HIS A 290 8.46 -16.78 1.80
N ARG A 291 9.04 -16.17 2.83
CA ARG A 291 10.44 -16.43 3.19
C ARG A 291 10.45 -17.73 3.99
N ARG A 292 10.95 -18.81 3.40
CA ARG A 292 11.47 -19.93 4.20
C ARG A 292 12.82 -19.48 4.73
N SER A 293 12.98 -19.46 6.06
CA SER A 293 14.28 -19.28 6.69
C SER A 293 15.20 -20.42 6.23
N ALA A 294 16.38 -20.07 5.72
CA ALA A 294 17.52 -20.99 5.72
C ALA A 294 18.11 -21.04 7.14
#